data_AF-A0A3D4PAK5-F1
#
_entry.id   AF-A0A3D4PAK5-F1
#
_cell.length_a   1.000
_cell.length_b   1.000
_cell.length_c   1.000
_cell.angle_alpha   90.00
_cell.angle_beta   90.00
_cell.angle_gamma   90.00
#
_symmetry.space_group_name_H-M   'P 1'
#
loop_
_entity.id
_entity.type
_entity.pdbx_description
1 polymer ?
#
loop_
_entity_poly.entity_id
_entity_poly.type
_entity_poly.pdbx_seq_one_letter_code
_entity_poly.pdbx_strand_id
1 'polypeptide(L)'
;RLRLAAEASKFSLEFRVSIDGPTAEINDPIRGAGTFDRAMEGIRKLSAFGFLPIVTMTQTWEDSQSEEILNQFRKILIQVGNLRPRLKILPRLKIGAEAERTSGYETYEKITPIMMEGYDASQLLCSHSRVVTDRGIAVCPILIDSTDAILGDTLNEASRPFELTHGACYTCYQYGAICTNPSSKLSQDS
;
A
#
# COMPACT_ATOMS: atom_id res chain seq x y z
N ARG A 1 -2.76 -16.70 20.52
CA ARG A 1 -1.64 -15.72 20.48
C ARG A 1 -2.12 -14.36 19.95
N LEU A 2 -2.60 -14.25 18.70
CA LEU A 2 -3.09 -12.95 18.17
C LEU A 2 -4.28 -12.35 18.95
N ARG A 3 -5.25 -13.17 19.35
CA ARG A 3 -6.37 -12.73 20.19
C ARG A 3 -5.89 -12.14 21.53
N LEU A 4 -5.00 -12.86 22.23
CA LEU A 4 -4.40 -12.37 23.48
C LEU A 4 -3.64 -11.05 23.28
N ALA A 5 -2.90 -10.92 22.17
CA ALA A 5 -2.22 -9.67 21.83
C ALA A 5 -3.20 -8.52 21.58
N ALA A 6 -4.34 -8.78 20.92
CA ALA A 6 -5.39 -7.80 20.71
C ALA A 6 -6.08 -7.39 22.03
N GLU A 7 -6.38 -8.36 22.91
CA GLU A 7 -7.04 -8.12 24.20
C GLU A 7 -6.14 -7.40 25.21
N ALA A 8 -4.83 -7.67 25.18
CA ALA A 8 -3.86 -7.04 26.09
C ALA A 8 -3.38 -5.65 25.61
N SER A 9 -3.66 -5.28 24.36
CA SER A 9 -3.19 -4.03 23.77
C SER A 9 -4.08 -2.85 24.13
N LYS A 10 -3.47 -1.70 24.42
CA LYS A 10 -4.19 -0.41 24.55
C LYS A 10 -4.68 0.14 23.21
N PHE A 11 -4.15 -0.39 22.10
CA PHE A 11 -4.45 0.02 20.73
C PHE A 11 -5.15 -1.08 19.96
N SER A 12 -5.92 -0.71 18.94
CA SER A 12 -6.56 -1.67 18.05
C SER A 12 -5.52 -2.44 17.23
N LEU A 13 -5.72 -3.76 17.11
CA LEU A 13 -4.95 -4.61 16.22
C LEU A 13 -5.69 -4.76 14.89
N GLU A 14 -5.14 -4.19 13.82
CA GLU A 14 -5.69 -4.26 12.47
C GLU A 14 -4.79 -5.08 11.54
N PHE A 15 -5.41 -5.93 10.71
CA PHE A 15 -4.70 -6.74 9.72
C PHE A 15 -4.98 -6.20 8.31
N ARG A 16 -3.91 -6.03 7.53
CA ARG A 16 -3.99 -5.82 6.09
C ARG A 16 -3.47 -7.06 5.39
N VAL A 17 -4.27 -7.61 4.48
CA VAL A 17 -3.90 -8.78 3.69
C VAL A 17 -3.86 -8.34 2.24
N SER A 18 -2.70 -8.48 1.61
CA SER A 18 -2.52 -8.14 0.20
C SER A 18 -3.00 -9.27 -0.69
N ILE A 19 -3.99 -8.99 -1.53
CA ILE A 19 -4.55 -9.91 -2.51
C ILE A 19 -4.93 -9.07 -3.74
N ASP A 20 -4.24 -9.24 -4.86
CA ASP A 20 -4.36 -8.34 -6.04
C ASP A 20 -5.37 -8.82 -7.09
N GLY A 21 -6.30 -9.70 -6.70
CA GLY A 21 -7.37 -10.15 -7.58
C GLY A 21 -8.37 -11.09 -6.89
N PRO A 22 -9.59 -11.23 -7.44
CA PRO A 22 -10.60 -12.12 -6.88
C PRO A 22 -10.34 -13.61 -7.16
N THR A 23 -9.31 -13.95 -7.94
CA THR A 23 -8.97 -15.34 -8.28
C THR A 23 -7.45 -15.55 -8.28
N ALA A 24 -7.03 -16.82 -8.24
CA ALA A 24 -5.61 -17.19 -8.32
C ALA A 24 -4.98 -16.76 -9.65
N GLU A 25 -5.73 -16.85 -10.76
CA GLU A 25 -5.26 -16.47 -12.09
C GLU A 25 -4.88 -15.00 -12.18
N ILE A 26 -5.54 -14.14 -11.40
CA ILE A 26 -5.26 -12.69 -11.35
C ILE A 26 -4.18 -12.38 -10.29
N ASN A 27 -4.27 -13.00 -9.10
CA ASN A 27 -3.40 -12.68 -7.97
C ASN A 27 -1.99 -13.29 -8.10
N ASP A 28 -1.90 -14.57 -8.45
CA ASP A 28 -0.67 -15.33 -8.35
C ASP A 28 0.44 -14.87 -9.32
N PRO A 29 0.14 -14.38 -10.55
CA PRO A 29 1.16 -13.75 -11.39
C PRO A 29 1.84 -12.53 -10.76
N ILE A 30 1.23 -11.93 -9.72
CA ILE A 30 1.70 -10.73 -9.04
C ILE A 30 2.39 -11.07 -7.72
N ARG A 31 1.73 -11.91 -6.92
CA ARG A 31 2.13 -12.22 -5.54
C ARG A 31 2.93 -13.51 -5.42
N GLY A 32 2.95 -14.33 -6.46
CA GLY A 32 3.59 -15.65 -6.52
C GLY A 32 2.58 -16.79 -6.52
N ALA A 33 3.00 -17.94 -7.04
CA ALA A 33 2.16 -19.13 -7.18
C ALA A 33 1.61 -19.63 -5.83
N GLY A 34 0.31 -19.94 -5.81
CA GLY A 34 -0.41 -20.47 -4.65
C GLY A 34 -0.64 -19.46 -3.53
N THR A 35 -0.37 -18.16 -3.77
CA THR A 35 -0.52 -17.15 -2.71
C THR A 35 -1.97 -16.74 -2.51
N PHE A 36 -2.81 -16.81 -3.54
CA PHE A 36 -4.24 -16.55 -3.43
C PHE A 36 -4.90 -17.45 -2.38
N ASP A 37 -4.80 -18.77 -2.54
CA ASP A 37 -5.43 -19.72 -1.63
C ASP A 37 -4.91 -19.57 -0.18
N ARG A 38 -3.60 -19.35 -0.03
CA ARG A 38 -2.99 -19.11 1.29
C ARG A 38 -3.52 -17.84 1.94
N ALA A 39 -3.70 -16.77 1.18
CA ALA A 39 -4.24 -15.51 1.68
C ALA A 39 -5.72 -15.64 2.04
N MET A 40 -6.52 -16.32 1.20
CA MET A 40 -7.94 -16.59 1.46
C MET A 40 -8.15 -17.45 2.72
N GLU A 41 -7.31 -18.46 2.95
CA GLU A 41 -7.30 -19.23 4.19
C GLU A 41 -6.91 -18.36 5.42
N GLY A 42 -5.98 -17.41 5.23
CA GLY A 42 -5.65 -16.41 6.23
C GLY A 42 -6.84 -15.52 6.60
N ILE A 43 -7.57 -15.03 5.60
CA ILE A 43 -8.80 -14.25 5.77
C ILE A 43 -9.84 -15.06 6.55
N ARG A 44 -10.11 -16.32 6.14
CA ARG A 44 -11.05 -17.21 6.83
C ARG A 44 -10.71 -17.35 8.31
N LYS A 45 -9.43 -17.60 8.62
CA LYS A 45 -8.95 -17.70 10.01
C LYS A 45 -9.14 -16.39 10.77
N LEU A 46 -8.75 -15.26 10.20
CA LEU A 46 -8.91 -13.96 10.87
C LEU A 46 -10.39 -13.68 11.19
N SER A 47 -11.27 -13.87 10.21
CA SER A 47 -12.71 -13.67 10.37
C SER A 47 -13.33 -14.63 11.39
N ALA A 48 -12.93 -15.91 11.41
CA ALA A 48 -13.39 -16.88 12.40
C ALA A 48 -13.03 -16.49 13.85
N PHE A 49 -11.98 -15.68 14.04
CA PHE A 49 -11.57 -15.19 15.35
C PHE A 49 -12.13 -13.80 15.70
N GLY A 50 -12.95 -13.20 14.83
CA GLY A 50 -13.61 -11.91 15.03
C GLY A 50 -12.83 -10.70 14.51
N PHE A 51 -11.70 -10.91 13.82
CA PHE A 51 -10.95 -9.81 13.21
C PHE A 51 -11.63 -9.32 11.91
N LEU A 52 -11.46 -8.04 11.59
CA LEU A 52 -11.99 -7.39 10.40
C LEU A 52 -10.85 -6.97 9.46
N PRO A 53 -10.22 -7.92 8.74
CA PRO A 53 -9.08 -7.63 7.89
C PRO A 53 -9.46 -6.68 6.74
N ILE A 54 -8.55 -5.77 6.41
CA ILE A 54 -8.62 -4.98 5.18
C ILE A 54 -7.90 -5.76 4.08
N VAL A 55 -8.62 -6.14 3.04
CA VAL A 55 -8.03 -6.69 1.83
C VAL A 55 -7.51 -5.52 0.99
N THR A 56 -6.19 -5.46 0.83
CA THR A 56 -5.53 -4.43 0.03
C THR A 56 -5.16 -5.01 -1.33
N MET A 57 -5.51 -4.31 -2.40
CA MET A 57 -5.20 -4.71 -3.77
C MET A 57 -4.58 -3.55 -4.54
N THR A 58 -3.65 -3.87 -5.43
CA THR A 58 -3.20 -2.96 -6.48
C THR A 58 -4.12 -3.14 -7.67
N GLN A 59 -4.68 -2.05 -8.19
CA GLN A 59 -5.58 -2.12 -9.34
C GLN A 59 -4.80 -2.58 -10.58
N THR A 60 -5.10 -3.77 -11.12
CA THR A 60 -4.47 -4.28 -12.35
C THR A 60 -5.43 -4.42 -13.52
N TRP A 61 -6.56 -3.73 -13.43
CA TRP A 61 -7.65 -3.74 -14.40
C TRP A 61 -8.00 -2.31 -14.80
N GLU A 62 -8.71 -2.17 -15.91
CA GLU A 62 -9.20 -0.89 -16.40
C GLU A 62 -10.31 -0.34 -15.51
N ASP A 63 -10.41 0.98 -15.39
CA ASP A 63 -11.40 1.63 -14.51
C ASP A 63 -12.83 1.14 -14.78
N SER A 64 -13.18 0.90 -16.04
CA SER A 64 -14.48 0.38 -16.48
C SER A 64 -14.83 -1.01 -15.93
N GLN A 65 -13.84 -1.80 -15.50
CA GLN A 65 -14.02 -3.15 -14.96
C GLN A 65 -14.10 -3.15 -13.42
N SER A 66 -13.83 -2.01 -12.77
CA SER A 66 -13.65 -1.94 -11.33
C SER A 66 -14.88 -2.41 -10.55
N GLU A 67 -16.08 -2.02 -10.96
CA GLU A 67 -17.29 -2.41 -10.26
C GLU A 67 -17.48 -3.93 -10.25
N GLU A 68 -17.31 -4.57 -11.42
CA GLU A 68 -17.49 -6.02 -11.57
C GLU A 68 -16.47 -6.79 -10.74
N ILE A 69 -15.19 -6.43 -10.84
CA ILE A 69 -14.10 -7.10 -10.10
C ILE A 69 -14.31 -6.95 -8.59
N LEU A 70 -14.65 -5.75 -8.12
CA LEU A 70 -14.88 -5.52 -6.68
C LEU A 70 -16.10 -6.27 -6.17
N ASN A 71 -17.16 -6.40 -6.99
CA ASN A 71 -18.33 -7.19 -6.64
C ASN A 71 -18.01 -8.68 -6.57
N GLN A 72 -17.26 -9.21 -7.54
CA GLN A 72 -16.76 -10.58 -7.48
C GLN A 72 -15.91 -10.81 -6.23
N PHE A 73 -15.05 -9.86 -5.89
CA PHE A 73 -14.17 -10.00 -4.74
C PHE A 73 -14.92 -10.01 -3.41
N ARG A 74 -15.92 -9.12 -3.26
CA ARG A 74 -16.82 -9.12 -2.09
C ARG A 74 -17.54 -10.45 -1.95
N LYS A 75 -18.08 -11.01 -3.04
CA LYS A 75 -18.77 -12.31 -3.03
C LYS A 75 -17.87 -13.42 -2.50
N ILE A 76 -16.65 -13.52 -3.03
CA ILE A 76 -15.69 -14.57 -2.65
C ILE A 76 -15.22 -14.39 -1.19
N LEU A 77 -15.00 -13.15 -0.75
CA LEU A 77 -14.63 -12.87 0.65
C LEU A 77 -15.75 -13.27 1.63
N ILE A 78 -17.02 -13.02 1.27
CA ILE A 78 -18.17 -13.46 2.06
C ILE A 78 -18.23 -15.00 2.12
N GLN A 79 -17.99 -15.68 0.99
CA GLN A 79 -18.00 -17.15 0.94
C GLN A 79 -16.95 -17.79 1.85
N VAL A 80 -15.79 -17.14 2.04
CA VAL A 80 -14.76 -17.62 2.98
C VAL A 80 -14.98 -17.16 4.43
N GLY A 81 -16.14 -16.56 4.74
CA GLY A 81 -16.52 -16.17 6.10
C GLY A 81 -16.16 -14.74 6.49
N ASN A 82 -15.63 -13.91 5.59
CA ASN A 82 -15.46 -12.47 5.83
C ASN A 82 -16.77 -11.74 5.50
N LEU A 83 -17.69 -11.71 6.46
CA LEU A 83 -19.04 -11.16 6.28
C LEU A 83 -19.08 -9.63 6.11
N ARG A 84 -17.98 -8.93 6.42
CA ARG A 84 -17.87 -7.47 6.26
C ARG A 84 -16.58 -7.12 5.49
N PRO A 85 -16.48 -7.42 4.18
CA PRO A 85 -15.28 -7.16 3.41
C PRO A 85 -14.92 -5.66 3.41
N ARG A 86 -13.71 -5.35 3.86
CA ARG A 86 -13.12 -4.01 3.78
C ARG A 86 -12.07 -4.03 2.69
N LEU A 87 -12.35 -3.37 1.56
CA LEU A 87 -11.44 -3.33 0.42
C LEU A 87 -10.70 -1.99 0.40
N LYS A 88 -9.38 -2.03 0.19
CA LYS A 88 -8.55 -0.86 -0.09
C LYS A 88 -7.85 -1.07 -1.42
N ILE A 89 -8.18 -0.23 -2.40
CA ILE A 89 -7.55 -0.25 -3.72
C ILE A 89 -6.40 0.75 -3.71
N LEU A 90 -5.25 0.32 -4.21
CA LEU A 90 -4.07 1.14 -4.43
C LEU A 90 -3.88 1.35 -5.93
N PRO A 91 -3.41 2.54 -6.35
CA PRO A 91 -2.97 2.74 -7.73
C PRO A 91 -1.74 1.87 -8.00
N ARG A 92 -1.48 1.61 -9.29
CA ARG A 92 -0.25 0.93 -9.72
C ARG A 92 0.95 1.85 -9.53
N LEU A 93 2.02 1.26 -8.99
CA LEU A 93 3.35 1.86 -9.03
C LEU A 93 4.11 1.22 -10.20
N LYS A 94 4.41 2.02 -11.24
CA LYS A 94 5.05 1.58 -12.50
C LYS A 94 6.58 1.42 -12.35
N ILE A 95 7.02 0.72 -11.31
CA ILE A 95 8.43 0.51 -10.95
C ILE A 95 8.66 -0.94 -10.50
N GLY A 96 9.92 -1.38 -10.50
CA GLY A 96 10.29 -2.76 -10.16
C GLY A 96 9.67 -3.75 -11.14
N ALA A 97 9.15 -4.86 -10.63
CA ALA A 97 8.54 -5.90 -11.47
C ALA A 97 7.36 -5.40 -12.32
N GLU A 98 6.67 -4.33 -11.91
CA GLU A 98 5.57 -3.77 -12.72
C GLU A 98 6.06 -3.16 -14.03
N ALA A 99 7.25 -2.57 -14.02
CA ALA A 99 7.83 -1.95 -15.21
C ALA A 99 8.08 -2.98 -16.32
N GLU A 100 8.47 -4.20 -15.95
CA GLU A 100 8.69 -5.32 -16.87
C GLU A 100 7.38 -6.01 -17.25
N ARG A 101 6.43 -6.10 -16.31
CA ARG A 101 5.14 -6.79 -16.51
C ARG A 101 4.20 -6.04 -17.43
N THR A 102 4.12 -4.72 -17.29
CA THR A 102 3.19 -3.87 -18.05
C THR A 102 3.95 -2.74 -18.73
N SER A 103 4.41 -1.76 -17.94
CA SER A 103 5.18 -0.61 -18.41
C SER A 103 5.75 0.17 -17.23
N GLY A 104 6.87 0.84 -17.47
CA GLY A 104 7.47 1.79 -16.53
C GLY A 104 6.80 3.17 -16.58
N TYR A 105 7.27 4.06 -15.71
CA TYR A 105 6.92 5.49 -15.79
C TYR A 105 7.52 6.15 -17.04
N GLU A 106 6.72 6.99 -17.70
CA GLU A 106 7.19 7.84 -18.79
C GLU A 106 8.01 9.03 -18.29
N THR A 107 8.78 9.66 -19.17
CA THR A 107 9.65 10.79 -18.79
C THR A 107 8.88 12.00 -18.26
N TYR A 108 7.63 12.17 -18.67
CA TYR A 108 6.73 13.25 -18.22
C TYR A 108 5.95 12.89 -16.95
N GLU A 109 5.96 11.64 -16.49
CA GLU A 109 5.30 11.20 -15.24
C GLU A 109 6.20 11.50 -14.04
N LYS A 110 6.54 12.78 -13.87
CA LYS A 110 7.36 13.30 -12.77
C LYS A 110 6.76 14.58 -12.22
N ILE A 111 7.04 14.87 -10.97
CA ILE A 111 6.58 16.10 -10.32
C ILE A 111 7.53 17.22 -10.66
N THR A 112 6.97 18.39 -10.97
CA THR A 112 7.73 19.64 -11.12
C THR A 112 7.43 20.57 -9.95
N PRO A 113 8.32 21.54 -9.63
CA PRO A 113 8.06 22.51 -8.55
C PRO A 113 6.72 23.25 -8.71
N ILE A 114 6.34 23.60 -9.94
CA ILE A 114 5.08 24.29 -10.26
C ILE A 114 3.87 23.44 -9.86
N MET A 115 3.91 22.12 -10.06
CA MET A 115 2.83 21.22 -9.65
C MET A 115 2.64 21.18 -8.12
N MET A 116 3.70 21.48 -7.36
CA MET A 116 3.64 21.48 -5.89
C MET A 116 3.15 22.81 -5.32
N GLU A 117 2.95 23.85 -6.14
CA GLU A 117 2.38 25.12 -5.69
C GLU A 117 0.96 24.90 -5.13
N GLY A 118 0.77 25.19 -3.84
CA GLY A 118 -0.50 24.99 -3.15
C GLY A 118 -0.83 23.54 -2.79
N TYR A 119 0.04 22.57 -3.12
CA TYR A 119 -0.12 21.18 -2.70
C TYR A 119 0.32 21.00 -1.25
N ASP A 120 -0.53 20.36 -0.44
CA ASP A 120 -0.20 20.03 0.94
C ASP A 120 0.73 18.80 1.01
N ALA A 121 2.04 19.07 1.01
CA ALA A 121 3.07 18.03 1.05
C ALA A 121 3.05 17.18 2.34
N SER A 122 2.39 17.64 3.41
CA SER A 122 2.26 16.87 4.66
C SER A 122 1.44 15.58 4.48
N GLN A 123 0.66 15.50 3.41
CA GLN A 123 -0.10 14.32 3.01
C GLN A 123 0.79 13.19 2.50
N LEU A 124 2.05 13.48 2.14
CA LEU A 124 3.00 12.53 1.60
C LEU A 124 3.83 11.90 2.71
N LEU A 125 3.92 10.57 2.73
CA LEU A 125 4.66 9.82 3.75
C LEU A 125 6.13 10.26 3.86
N CYS A 126 6.76 10.59 2.73
CA CYS A 126 8.15 11.04 2.67
C CYS A 126 8.40 12.41 3.34
N SER A 127 7.35 13.17 3.65
CA SER A 127 7.50 14.44 4.38
C SER A 127 7.71 14.25 5.88
N HIS A 128 7.20 13.15 6.46
CA HIS A 128 7.11 12.99 7.91
C HIS A 128 7.49 11.60 8.43
N SER A 129 7.93 10.68 7.56
CA SER A 129 8.34 9.32 7.94
C SER A 129 9.58 8.87 7.19
N ARG A 130 10.31 7.90 7.76
CA ARG A 130 11.49 7.27 7.17
C ARG A 130 11.44 5.76 7.33
N VAL A 131 12.17 5.05 6.49
CA VAL A 131 12.28 3.59 6.53
C VAL A 131 13.70 3.19 6.87
N VAL A 132 13.87 2.57 8.03
CA VAL A 132 15.17 2.02 8.45
C VAL A 132 15.36 0.66 7.78
N THR A 133 16.48 0.48 7.10
CA THR A 133 16.86 -0.77 6.45
C THR A 133 18.28 -1.19 6.85
N ASP A 134 18.70 -2.37 6.44
CA ASP A 134 20.09 -2.83 6.53
C ASP A 134 21.06 -2.11 5.57
N ARG A 135 20.51 -1.31 4.64
CA ARG A 135 21.24 -0.50 3.65
C ARG A 135 21.25 1.00 3.99
N GLY A 136 20.86 1.36 5.20
CA GLY A 136 20.68 2.74 5.65
C GLY A 136 19.21 3.15 5.73
N ILE A 137 18.96 4.45 5.93
CA ILE A 137 17.62 5.01 6.13
C ILE A 137 17.11 5.57 4.81
N ALA A 138 16.12 4.89 4.23
CA ALA A 138 15.44 5.32 3.01
C ALA A 138 14.36 6.38 3.30
N VAL A 139 14.12 7.26 2.33
CA VAL A 139 13.07 8.28 2.41
C VAL A 139 11.67 7.66 2.52
N CYS A 140 11.40 6.56 1.81
CA CYS A 140 10.11 5.90 1.78
C CYS A 140 10.26 4.41 1.42
N PRO A 141 9.26 3.56 1.69
CA PRO A 141 9.36 2.12 1.43
C PRO A 141 9.34 1.76 -0.06
N ILE A 142 8.89 2.68 -0.92
CA ILE A 142 8.78 2.42 -2.38
C ILE A 142 10.14 2.55 -3.09
N LEU A 143 11.03 3.38 -2.56
CA LEU A 143 12.30 3.73 -3.21
C LEU A 143 13.51 3.04 -2.54
N ILE A 144 13.29 1.93 -1.84
CA ILE A 144 14.36 1.23 -1.09
C ILE A 144 15.49 0.69 -1.98
N ASP A 145 15.24 0.52 -3.28
CA ASP A 145 16.24 0.07 -4.26
C ASP A 145 16.85 1.24 -5.06
N SER A 146 16.42 2.47 -4.80
CA SER A 146 16.99 3.68 -5.38
C SER A 146 18.05 4.25 -4.45
N THR A 147 19.33 4.22 -4.86
CA THR A 147 20.45 4.63 -4.01
C THR A 147 20.38 6.11 -3.62
N ASP A 148 19.85 6.96 -4.50
CA ASP A 148 19.61 8.39 -4.24
C ASP A 148 18.48 8.66 -3.23
N ALA A 149 17.64 7.66 -2.96
CA ALA A 149 16.59 7.71 -1.95
C ALA A 149 17.05 7.23 -0.56
N ILE A 150 18.29 6.77 -0.42
CA ILE A 150 18.94 6.47 0.86
C ILE A 150 19.56 7.76 1.41
N LEU A 151 19.10 8.22 2.57
CA LEU A 151 19.43 9.54 3.10
C LEU A 151 20.63 9.56 4.06
N GLY A 152 21.10 8.39 4.49
CA GLY A 152 22.22 8.22 5.42
C GLY A 152 22.02 7.01 6.32
N ASP A 153 22.89 6.87 7.33
CA ASP A 153 22.88 5.75 8.27
C ASP A 153 22.16 6.11 9.59
N THR A 154 21.95 7.40 9.84
CA THR A 154 21.36 7.91 11.08
C THR A 154 20.05 8.67 10.83
N LEU A 155 19.17 8.67 11.85
CA LEU A 155 17.92 9.44 11.79
C LEU A 155 18.17 10.94 11.62
N ASN A 156 19.29 11.44 12.14
CA ASN A 156 19.66 12.85 11.99
C ASN A 156 19.96 13.20 10.53
N GLU A 157 20.76 12.38 9.84
CA GLU A 157 21.03 12.56 8.40
C GLU A 157 19.75 12.44 7.57
N ALA A 158 18.90 11.47 7.93
CA ALA A 158 17.63 11.24 7.24
C ALA A 158 16.56 12.30 7.52
N SER A 159 16.73 13.19 8.49
CA SER A 159 15.73 14.23 8.82
C SER A 159 15.57 15.30 7.73
N ARG A 160 16.51 15.38 6.79
CA ARG A 160 16.49 16.34 5.68
C ARG A 160 15.30 16.13 4.73
N PRO A 161 14.82 17.19 4.05
CA PRO A 161 13.84 17.07 2.97
C PRO A 161 14.34 16.20 1.82
N PHE A 162 13.40 15.71 1.01
CA PHE A 162 13.69 14.93 -0.19
C PHE A 162 12.93 15.52 -1.37
N GLU A 163 13.62 15.66 -2.50
CA GLU A 163 13.01 16.17 -3.74
C GLU A 163 12.23 15.05 -4.43
N LEU A 164 11.01 15.36 -4.90
CA LEU A 164 10.09 14.36 -5.47
C LEU A 164 10.41 14.05 -6.95
N THR A 165 11.57 13.46 -7.20
CA THR A 165 12.14 13.30 -8.56
C THR A 165 11.78 11.97 -9.27
N HIS A 166 11.24 10.99 -8.54
CA HIS A 166 10.94 9.66 -9.08
C HIS A 166 9.52 9.56 -9.65
N GLY A 167 9.32 8.68 -10.63
CA GLY A 167 7.98 8.43 -11.18
C GLY A 167 6.98 7.92 -10.14
N ALA A 168 7.44 7.14 -9.16
CA ALA A 168 6.61 6.74 -8.02
C ALA A 168 6.08 7.94 -7.21
N CYS A 169 6.83 9.05 -7.16
CA CYS A 169 6.36 10.27 -6.51
C CYS A 169 5.15 10.84 -7.25
N TYR A 170 5.14 10.82 -8.59
CA TYR A 170 4.01 11.27 -9.41
C TYR A 170 2.71 10.53 -9.05
N THR A 171 2.77 9.21 -8.84
CA THR A 171 1.62 8.45 -8.32
C THR A 171 1.19 8.94 -6.93
N CYS A 172 2.12 9.17 -6.01
CA CYS A 172 1.76 9.72 -4.68
C CYS A 172 1.20 11.14 -4.76
N TYR A 173 1.61 11.97 -5.73
CA TYR A 173 1.01 13.29 -5.95
C TYR A 173 -0.45 13.18 -6.39
N GLN A 174 -0.76 12.27 -7.33
CA GLN A 174 -2.11 12.07 -7.84
C GLN A 174 -3.06 11.44 -6.81
N TYR A 175 -2.57 10.51 -5.98
CA TYR A 175 -3.42 9.67 -5.11
C TYR A 175 -3.16 9.85 -3.61
N GLY A 176 -2.24 10.74 -3.21
CA GLY A 176 -1.79 10.93 -1.83
C GLY A 176 -0.86 9.83 -1.33
N ALA A 177 -0.60 9.78 -0.01
CA ALA A 177 0.20 8.69 0.59
C ALA A 177 -0.55 7.35 0.57
N ILE A 178 -0.39 6.62 -0.53
CA ILE A 178 -1.01 5.30 -0.76
C ILE A 178 -0.60 4.24 0.28
N CYS A 179 0.61 4.38 0.84
CA CYS A 179 1.16 3.50 1.88
C CYS A 179 0.53 3.73 3.26
N THR A 180 -0.07 4.89 3.52
CA THR A 180 -0.60 5.29 4.82
C THR A 180 -1.91 4.56 5.14
N ASN A 181 -2.15 4.27 6.42
CA ASN A 181 -3.44 3.73 6.86
C ASN A 181 -4.45 4.86 7.05
N PRO A 182 -5.73 4.69 6.70
CA PRO A 182 -6.75 5.72 6.98
C PRO A 182 -6.84 6.07 8.48
N SER A 183 -6.57 5.08 9.35
CA SER A 183 -6.56 5.23 10.81
C SER A 183 -5.37 6.02 11.37
N SER A 184 -4.36 6.35 10.56
CA SER A 184 -3.23 7.19 10.98
C SER A 184 -3.40 8.66 10.63
N LYS A 185 -4.56 9.08 10.07
CA LYS A 185 -4.93 10.49 10.10
C LYS A 185 -5.23 10.83 11.56
N LEU A 186 -4.26 11.48 12.22
CA LEU A 186 -4.53 12.17 13.48
C LEU A 186 -5.75 13.06 13.24
N SER A 187 -6.76 12.96 14.10
CA SER A 187 -7.84 13.93 14.19
C SER A 187 -7.19 15.29 14.44
N GLN A 188 -6.96 16.06 13.39
CA GLN A 188 -6.73 17.50 13.52
C GLN A 188 -8.09 18.12 13.77
N ASP A 189 -8.61 17.91 14.97
CA ASP A 189 -9.72 18.66 15.55
C ASP A 189 -9.56 18.54 17.07
N SER A 190 -8.89 19.54 17.64
CA SER A 190 -8.95 19.95 19.05
C SER A 190 -8.60 21.43 19.12
#